data_AF-A0AAV3SJB5-F1
#
_entry.id   AF-A0AAV3SJB5-F1
#
_cell.length_a   1.000
_cell.length_b   1.000
_cell.length_c   1.000
_cell.angle_alpha   90.00
_cell.angle_beta   90.00
_cell.angle_gamma   90.00
#
_symmetry.space_group_name_H-M   'P 1'
#
loop_
_entity.id
_entity.type
_entity.pdbx_description
1 polymer ?
#
loop_
_entity_poly.entity_id
_entity_poly.type
_entity_poly.pdbx_seq_one_letter_code
_entity_poly.pdbx_strand_id
1 'polypeptide(L)'
;MTTDSRISVQLVRNATVLATIDETTFLIDPMFASPGEIPPIPDTPNDRENPLVPMPNIELSYDAVVVTHRHPDHFDEAAIEELDADVPLFCQPEEAGAFTDEGFTDVRPVDDEMTFDSVTIHRTPGRHGHGELAEGMGPVSGFVFEADETLYIAGDTIWYDPVEETLGQFNPDMVVLNGGEAQFEQGEPITMGVEDINAVRNATDAAVVVDHMEAINHCLLSRDELRSETEDVLVPEDGEQIAL
;
A
#
# COMPACT_ATOMS: atom_id res chain seq x y z
N MET A 1 -3.79 33.16 -4.82
CA MET A 1 -3.81 31.92 -5.61
C MET A 1 -4.27 30.87 -4.62
N THR A 2 -5.46 30.33 -4.83
CA THR A 2 -5.93 29.18 -4.06
C THR A 2 -4.96 28.06 -4.37
N THR A 3 -4.23 27.61 -3.37
CA THR A 3 -3.51 26.34 -3.43
C THR A 3 -4.62 25.29 -3.38
N ASP A 4 -5.12 24.88 -4.54
CA ASP A 4 -5.78 23.58 -4.61
C ASP A 4 -4.71 22.59 -4.15
N SER A 5 -5.01 21.79 -3.12
CA SER A 5 -4.13 20.71 -2.74
C SER A 5 -3.92 19.81 -3.94
N ARG A 6 -2.72 19.26 -4.02
CA ARG A 6 -2.25 18.48 -5.12
C ARG A 6 -1.93 17.05 -4.70
N ILE A 7 -2.32 16.64 -3.49
CA ILE A 7 -2.30 15.24 -3.11
C ILE A 7 -3.70 14.65 -3.06
N SER A 8 -3.85 13.49 -3.69
CA SER A 8 -5.05 12.67 -3.53
C SER A 8 -4.72 11.19 -3.63
N VAL A 9 -5.46 10.38 -2.89
CA VAL A 9 -5.39 8.92 -2.91
C VAL A 9 -6.79 8.42 -3.25
N GLN A 10 -6.91 7.70 -4.36
CA GLN A 10 -8.12 6.97 -4.72
C GLN A 10 -7.90 5.49 -4.48
N LEU A 11 -8.68 4.92 -3.55
CA LEU A 11 -8.65 3.49 -3.31
C LEU A 11 -9.22 2.76 -4.52
N VAL A 12 -8.47 1.83 -5.11
CA VAL A 12 -9.01 0.88 -6.09
C VAL A 12 -9.61 -0.29 -5.32
N ARG A 13 -8.79 -1.10 -4.64
CA ARG A 13 -9.18 -2.28 -3.84
C ARG A 13 -7.94 -2.82 -3.12
N ASN A 14 -8.09 -3.34 -1.89
CA ASN A 14 -6.96 -3.82 -1.09
C ASN A 14 -5.90 -2.72 -0.88
N ALA A 15 -4.62 -2.97 -1.17
CA ALA A 15 -3.55 -1.97 -1.19
C ALA A 15 -3.40 -1.27 -2.55
N THR A 16 -4.20 -1.64 -3.56
CA THR A 16 -4.14 -0.98 -4.87
C THR A 16 -4.75 0.42 -4.75
N VAL A 17 -3.92 1.45 -4.94
CA VAL A 17 -4.36 2.86 -4.91
C VAL A 17 -3.80 3.64 -6.09
N LEU A 18 -4.54 4.66 -6.53
CA LEU A 18 -4.00 5.72 -7.37
C LEU A 18 -3.61 6.89 -6.46
N ALA A 19 -2.31 7.15 -6.36
CA ALA A 19 -1.75 8.24 -5.59
C ALA A 19 -1.31 9.36 -6.53
N THR A 20 -1.99 10.50 -6.50
CA THR A 20 -1.59 11.69 -7.27
C THR A 20 -0.88 12.67 -6.36
N ILE A 21 0.32 13.10 -6.76
CA ILE A 21 1.13 14.12 -6.10
C ILE A 21 1.54 15.14 -7.17
N ASP A 22 1.20 16.41 -6.97
CA ASP A 22 1.34 17.46 -8.00
C ASP A 22 0.56 17.12 -9.29
N GLU A 23 1.29 16.84 -10.37
CA GLU A 23 0.75 16.46 -11.68
C GLU A 23 1.07 15.00 -12.03
N THR A 24 1.67 14.24 -11.10
CA THR A 24 2.10 12.85 -11.31
C THR A 24 1.20 11.89 -10.56
N THR A 25 0.65 10.89 -11.27
CA THR A 25 -0.17 9.84 -10.67
C THR A 25 0.58 8.51 -10.68
N PHE A 26 0.74 7.91 -9.51
CA PHE A 26 1.32 6.59 -9.29
C PHE A 26 0.21 5.56 -9.06
N LEU A 27 0.28 4.44 -9.76
CA LEU A 27 -0.47 3.24 -9.43
C LEU A 27 0.34 2.39 -8.46
N ILE A 28 -0.12 2.28 -7.22
CA ILE A 28 0.55 1.53 -6.16
C ILE A 28 -0.04 0.14 -6.08
N ASP A 29 0.81 -0.88 -5.95
CA ASP A 29 0.46 -2.28 -5.65
C ASP A 29 -0.73 -2.83 -6.47
N PRO A 30 -0.61 -2.92 -7.81
CA PRO A 30 -1.71 -3.38 -8.65
C PRO A 30 -2.02 -4.87 -8.47
N MET A 31 -3.23 -5.15 -7.98
CA MET A 31 -3.83 -6.49 -7.93
C MET A 31 -5.12 -6.52 -8.77
N PHE A 32 -5.02 -7.06 -10.00
CA PHE A 32 -6.09 -6.98 -11.00
C PHE A 32 -6.94 -8.24 -11.15
N ALA A 33 -6.61 -9.31 -10.42
CA ALA A 33 -7.34 -10.56 -10.45
C ALA A 33 -8.85 -10.35 -10.21
N SER A 34 -9.64 -11.11 -10.97
CA SER A 34 -11.09 -11.18 -10.76
C SER A 34 -11.41 -11.94 -9.47
N PRO A 35 -12.58 -11.72 -8.85
CA PRO A 35 -12.91 -12.37 -7.59
C PRO A 35 -12.81 -13.90 -7.67
N GLY A 36 -12.05 -14.49 -6.76
CA GLY A 36 -11.85 -15.93 -6.65
C GLY A 36 -10.78 -16.55 -7.58
N GLU A 37 -10.02 -15.75 -8.32
CA GLU A 37 -8.95 -16.27 -9.21
C GLU A 37 -7.66 -16.63 -8.46
N ILE A 38 -7.39 -16.00 -7.31
CA ILE A 38 -6.22 -16.26 -6.47
C ILE A 38 -6.60 -17.27 -5.36
N PRO A 39 -5.83 -18.35 -5.15
CA PRO A 39 -6.09 -19.28 -4.05
C PRO A 39 -6.15 -18.59 -2.67
N PRO A 40 -6.90 -19.16 -1.70
CA PRO A 40 -6.88 -18.64 -0.34
C PRO A 40 -5.47 -18.66 0.24
N ILE A 41 -5.13 -17.65 1.03
CA ILE A 41 -3.94 -17.71 1.87
C ILE A 41 -4.15 -18.84 2.90
N PRO A 42 -3.28 -19.86 2.92
CA PRO A 42 -3.44 -21.02 3.79
C PRO A 42 -3.22 -20.66 5.26
N ASP A 43 -3.60 -21.57 6.17
CA ASP A 43 -3.43 -21.39 7.62
C ASP A 43 -4.10 -20.12 8.16
N THR A 44 -5.27 -19.80 7.63
CA THR A 44 -6.10 -18.64 8.03
C THR A 44 -7.51 -19.10 8.42
N PRO A 45 -8.32 -18.28 9.11
CA PRO A 45 -9.62 -18.72 9.65
C PRO A 45 -10.68 -19.16 8.63
N ASN A 46 -10.44 -18.99 7.32
CA ASN A 46 -11.36 -19.35 6.25
C ASN A 46 -10.62 -19.66 4.93
N ASP A 47 -11.28 -20.39 4.03
CA ASP A 47 -10.74 -20.88 2.76
C ASP A 47 -11.29 -20.13 1.54
N ARG A 48 -11.72 -18.87 1.70
CA ARG A 48 -12.29 -18.09 0.60
C ARG A 48 -11.21 -17.72 -0.40
N GLU A 49 -11.48 -17.98 -1.67
CA GLU A 49 -10.62 -17.56 -2.78
C GLU A 49 -10.60 -16.04 -2.91
N ASN A 50 -9.44 -15.50 -3.27
CA ASN A 50 -9.14 -14.08 -3.34
C ASN A 50 -9.16 -13.57 -4.79
N PRO A 51 -9.30 -12.26 -5.00
CA PRO A 51 -9.88 -11.30 -4.05
C PRO A 51 -11.36 -11.60 -3.77
N LEU A 52 -11.86 -11.12 -2.63
CA LEU A 52 -13.22 -11.36 -2.14
C LEU A 52 -14.29 -10.53 -2.87
N VAL A 53 -13.87 -9.39 -3.44
CA VAL A 53 -14.73 -8.37 -4.06
C VAL A 53 -14.14 -7.94 -5.40
N PRO A 54 -14.95 -7.53 -6.39
CA PRO A 54 -14.44 -7.05 -7.68
C PRO A 54 -13.79 -5.68 -7.53
N MET A 55 -12.94 -5.30 -8.51
CA MET A 55 -12.50 -3.89 -8.62
C MET A 55 -13.70 -2.97 -8.90
N PRO A 56 -13.67 -1.72 -8.40
CA PRO A 56 -14.66 -0.72 -8.73
C PRO A 56 -14.54 -0.32 -10.21
N ASN A 57 -15.63 0.19 -10.78
CA ASN A 57 -15.63 0.68 -12.16
C ASN A 57 -15.11 2.13 -12.21
N ILE A 58 -13.79 2.30 -12.14
CA ILE A 58 -13.06 3.57 -12.23
C ILE A 58 -12.02 3.53 -13.35
N GLU A 59 -11.59 4.69 -13.83
CA GLU A 59 -10.51 4.80 -14.81
C GLU A 59 -9.17 4.70 -14.09
N LEU A 60 -8.31 3.78 -14.54
CA LEU A 60 -6.93 3.66 -14.05
C LEU A 60 -6.01 4.42 -15.02
N SER A 61 -5.77 5.70 -14.72
CA SER A 61 -4.80 6.53 -15.44
C SER A 61 -3.64 6.86 -14.50
N TYR A 62 -2.42 6.57 -14.92
CA TYR A 62 -1.20 6.72 -14.12
C TYR A 62 0.00 6.95 -15.04
N ASP A 63 1.04 7.57 -14.49
CA ASP A 63 2.31 7.85 -15.16
C ASP A 63 3.39 6.81 -14.82
N ALA A 64 3.25 6.18 -13.66
CA ALA A 64 4.18 5.18 -13.15
C ALA A 64 3.49 4.17 -12.23
N VAL A 65 4.14 3.02 -12.04
CA VAL A 65 3.74 1.97 -11.11
C VAL A 65 4.74 1.90 -9.96
N VAL A 66 4.26 1.69 -8.74
CA VAL A 66 5.10 1.40 -7.58
C VAL A 66 4.64 0.08 -6.98
N VAL A 67 5.58 -0.83 -6.74
CA VAL A 67 5.32 -2.09 -6.06
C VAL A 67 6.13 -2.14 -4.77
N THR A 68 5.44 -2.16 -3.63
CA THR A 68 6.02 -2.22 -2.28
C THR A 68 6.77 -3.51 -2.03
N HIS A 69 6.16 -4.61 -2.44
CA HIS A 69 6.71 -5.96 -2.43
C HIS A 69 5.85 -6.88 -3.29
N ARG A 70 6.31 -8.12 -3.49
CA ARG A 70 5.71 -9.03 -4.48
C ARG A 70 4.78 -10.11 -3.92
N HIS A 71 4.11 -9.89 -2.81
CA HIS A 71 3.01 -10.79 -2.45
C HIS A 71 1.85 -10.68 -3.46
N PRO A 72 1.12 -11.79 -3.73
CA PRO A 72 0.09 -11.80 -4.78
C PRO A 72 -1.05 -10.80 -4.58
N ASP A 73 -1.29 -10.34 -3.35
CA ASP A 73 -2.30 -9.32 -3.04
C ASP A 73 -1.82 -7.87 -3.26
N HIS A 74 -0.55 -7.71 -3.68
CA HIS A 74 0.07 -6.43 -4.08
C HIS A 74 0.51 -6.44 -5.55
N PHE A 75 0.86 -7.61 -6.10
CA PHE A 75 1.26 -7.74 -7.50
C PHE A 75 0.97 -9.15 -8.02
N ASP A 76 -0.09 -9.30 -8.82
CA ASP A 76 -0.57 -10.60 -9.31
C ASP A 76 -0.26 -10.86 -10.80
N GLU A 77 -0.54 -12.09 -11.24
CA GLU A 77 -0.38 -12.48 -12.65
C GLU A 77 -1.23 -11.62 -13.59
N ALA A 78 -2.42 -11.19 -13.15
CA ALA A 78 -3.27 -10.31 -13.94
C ALA A 78 -2.65 -8.92 -14.15
N ALA A 79 -1.98 -8.36 -13.14
CA ALA A 79 -1.22 -7.12 -13.27
C ALA A 79 -0.05 -7.28 -14.25
N ILE A 80 0.67 -8.41 -14.21
CA ILE A 80 1.74 -8.69 -15.19
C ILE A 80 1.20 -8.71 -16.63
N GLU A 81 0.02 -9.28 -16.85
CA GLU A 81 -0.59 -9.40 -18.18
C GLU A 81 -1.17 -8.08 -18.71
N GLU A 82 -1.69 -7.23 -17.83
CA GLU A 82 -2.39 -5.98 -18.19
C GLU A 82 -1.48 -4.75 -18.25
N LEU A 83 -0.39 -4.70 -17.47
CA LEU A 83 0.51 -3.55 -17.46
C LEU A 83 1.38 -3.48 -18.72
N ASP A 84 1.61 -2.28 -19.23
CA ASP A 84 2.52 -2.04 -20.33
C ASP A 84 3.97 -2.38 -19.92
N ALA A 85 4.68 -3.13 -20.75
CA ALA A 85 6.04 -3.59 -20.45
C ALA A 85 7.06 -2.44 -20.31
N ASP A 86 6.79 -1.24 -20.82
CA ASP A 86 7.64 -0.06 -20.72
C ASP A 86 7.14 0.99 -19.71
N VAL A 87 6.14 0.64 -18.89
CA VAL A 87 5.73 1.51 -17.77
C VAL A 87 6.91 1.74 -16.82
N PRO A 88 7.16 2.98 -16.37
CA PRO A 88 8.10 3.24 -15.27
C PRO A 88 7.65 2.49 -14.01
N LEU A 89 8.38 1.43 -13.63
CA LEU A 89 8.04 0.58 -12.48
C LEU A 89 9.08 0.78 -11.38
N PHE A 90 8.66 1.35 -10.26
CA PHE A 90 9.48 1.51 -9.06
C PHE A 90 9.25 0.35 -8.10
N CYS A 91 10.32 -0.19 -7.52
CA CYS A 91 10.25 -1.31 -6.59
C CYS A 91 11.40 -1.29 -5.59
N GLN A 92 11.37 -2.18 -4.60
CA GLN A 92 12.54 -2.44 -3.76
C GLN A 92 13.65 -3.19 -4.54
N PRO A 93 14.94 -2.96 -4.23
CA PRO A 93 16.06 -3.53 -4.98
C PRO A 93 16.07 -5.06 -5.07
N GLU A 94 15.61 -5.74 -4.02
CA GLU A 94 15.61 -7.19 -3.89
C GLU A 94 14.77 -7.90 -4.98
N GLU A 95 13.78 -7.21 -5.54
CA GLU A 95 12.78 -7.79 -6.45
C GLU A 95 12.90 -7.31 -7.90
N ALA A 96 13.76 -6.32 -8.18
CA ALA A 96 13.92 -5.72 -9.50
C ALA A 96 14.25 -6.74 -10.62
N GLY A 97 15.07 -7.75 -10.29
CA GLY A 97 15.43 -8.80 -11.24
C GLY A 97 14.22 -9.61 -11.71
N ALA A 98 13.27 -9.86 -10.81
CA ALA A 98 12.10 -10.67 -11.10
C ALA A 98 11.11 -9.94 -12.03
N PHE A 99 10.93 -8.62 -11.88
CA PHE A 99 10.17 -7.82 -12.85
C PHE A 99 10.81 -7.83 -14.24
N THR A 100 12.15 -7.78 -14.31
CA THR A 100 12.86 -7.87 -15.59
C THR A 100 12.64 -9.23 -16.25
N ASP A 101 12.66 -10.32 -15.47
CA ASP A 101 12.41 -11.68 -15.96
C ASP A 101 10.96 -11.87 -16.46
N GLU A 102 10.02 -11.09 -15.93
CA GLU A 102 8.61 -11.03 -16.36
C GLU A 102 8.38 -10.17 -17.61
N GLY A 103 9.40 -9.44 -18.07
CA GLY A 103 9.36 -8.69 -19.32
C GLY A 103 9.20 -7.19 -19.17
N PHE A 104 9.16 -6.65 -17.95
CA PHE A 104 9.22 -5.20 -17.73
C PHE A 104 10.59 -4.65 -18.15
N THR A 105 10.57 -3.52 -18.85
CA THR A 105 11.73 -2.95 -19.55
C THR A 105 12.23 -1.63 -18.93
N ASP A 106 11.41 -0.96 -18.11
CA ASP A 106 11.78 0.24 -17.36
C ASP A 106 11.61 0.03 -15.84
N VAL A 107 12.35 -0.94 -15.31
CA VAL A 107 12.39 -1.26 -13.87
C VAL A 107 13.41 -0.37 -13.15
N ARG A 108 12.94 0.31 -12.10
CA ARG A 108 13.67 1.36 -11.38
C ARG A 108 13.70 1.03 -9.88
N PRO A 109 14.64 0.19 -9.41
CA PRO A 109 14.79 -0.07 -7.99
C PRO A 109 15.13 1.20 -7.22
N VAL A 110 14.45 1.45 -6.10
CA VAL A 110 14.71 2.59 -5.21
C VAL A 110 15.56 2.09 -4.04
N ASP A 111 16.88 2.32 -4.07
CA ASP A 111 17.77 1.92 -2.98
C ASP A 111 17.47 2.71 -1.69
N ASP A 112 17.64 4.04 -1.77
CA ASP A 112 17.33 5.01 -0.71
C ASP A 112 16.27 6.01 -1.20
N GLU A 113 16.54 6.70 -2.31
CA GLU A 113 15.63 7.64 -2.95
C GLU A 113 15.82 7.70 -4.47
N MET A 114 14.79 8.15 -5.19
CA MET A 114 14.83 8.41 -6.64
C MET A 114 13.83 9.52 -7.00
N THR A 115 14.17 10.38 -7.96
CA THR A 115 13.23 11.40 -8.47
C THR A 115 12.55 10.93 -9.76
N PHE A 116 11.24 11.14 -9.84
CA PHE A 116 10.44 11.00 -11.04
C PHE A 116 9.59 12.26 -11.25
N ASP A 117 9.76 12.91 -12.39
CA ASP A 117 9.20 14.25 -12.66
C ASP A 117 9.50 15.25 -11.53
N SER A 118 8.49 15.76 -10.82
CA SER A 118 8.65 16.69 -9.69
C SER A 118 8.66 16.01 -8.32
N VAL A 119 8.51 14.68 -8.26
CA VAL A 119 8.33 13.92 -7.02
C VAL A 119 9.60 13.15 -6.68
N THR A 120 10.07 13.29 -5.43
CA THR A 120 11.15 12.46 -4.89
C THR A 120 10.55 11.31 -4.11
N ILE A 121 10.85 10.09 -4.52
CA ILE A 121 10.37 8.84 -3.93
C ILE A 121 11.47 8.32 -3.01
N HIS A 122 11.20 8.26 -1.71
CA HIS A 122 12.09 7.67 -0.71
C HIS A 122 11.57 6.31 -0.30
N ARG A 123 12.44 5.30 -0.32
CA ARG A 123 12.10 3.99 0.22
C ARG A 123 12.20 4.01 1.73
N THR A 124 11.21 3.46 2.41
CA THR A 124 11.19 3.36 3.87
C THR A 124 11.19 1.89 4.30
N PRO A 125 11.77 1.57 5.47
CA PRO A 125 11.82 0.19 5.93
C PRO A 125 10.44 -0.28 6.42
N GLY A 126 9.99 -1.44 5.94
CA GLY A 126 8.80 -2.12 6.46
C GLY A 126 9.15 -3.34 7.33
N ARG A 127 8.21 -3.75 8.18
CA ARG A 127 8.27 -5.01 8.92
C ARG A 127 6.93 -5.72 8.89
N HIS A 128 6.85 -6.78 8.09
CA HIS A 128 5.61 -7.54 7.90
C HIS A 128 5.40 -8.59 9.00
N GLY A 129 4.92 -8.14 10.16
CA GLY A 129 4.61 -8.96 11.32
C GLY A 129 5.68 -8.98 12.41
N HIS A 130 5.63 -10.01 13.26
CA HIS A 130 6.33 -10.05 14.54
C HIS A 130 7.33 -11.21 14.65
N GLY A 131 8.49 -10.95 15.26
CA GLY A 131 9.49 -11.98 15.57
C GLY A 131 9.95 -12.79 14.35
N GLU A 132 10.03 -14.13 14.50
CA GLU A 132 10.45 -15.05 13.43
C GLU A 132 9.47 -15.07 12.24
N LEU A 133 8.18 -14.73 12.45
CA LEU A 133 7.21 -14.66 11.38
C LEU A 133 7.58 -13.55 10.39
N ALA A 134 8.01 -12.40 10.89
CA ALA A 134 8.45 -11.28 10.05
C ALA A 134 9.63 -11.63 9.14
N GLU A 135 10.57 -12.44 9.64
CA GLU A 135 11.70 -12.92 8.84
C GLU A 135 11.23 -13.85 7.70
N GLY A 136 10.17 -14.64 7.96
CA GLY A 136 9.56 -15.54 6.98
C GLY A 136 8.76 -14.84 5.88
N MET A 137 8.17 -13.67 6.18
CA MET A 137 7.41 -12.86 5.21
C MET A 137 8.28 -12.16 4.17
N GLY A 138 9.61 -12.14 4.37
CA GLY A 138 10.55 -11.53 3.42
C GLY A 138 10.62 -10.01 3.52
N PRO A 139 11.42 -9.37 2.64
CA PRO A 139 11.59 -7.93 2.63
C PRO A 139 10.32 -7.24 2.13
N VAL A 140 9.93 -6.17 2.82
CA VAL A 140 8.84 -5.28 2.47
C VAL A 140 9.30 -3.83 2.64
N SER A 141 8.76 -2.93 1.83
CA SER A 141 9.10 -1.51 1.88
C SER A 141 7.85 -0.64 1.88
N GLY A 142 7.93 0.50 2.56
CA GLY A 142 7.04 1.63 2.31
C GLY A 142 7.71 2.65 1.39
N PHE A 143 6.97 3.69 0.99
CA PHE A 143 7.48 4.78 0.17
C PHE A 143 6.91 6.13 0.60
N VAL A 144 7.80 7.12 0.71
CA VAL A 144 7.42 8.54 0.84
C VAL A 144 7.57 9.21 -0.52
N PHE A 145 6.54 9.95 -0.93
CA PHE A 145 6.49 10.77 -2.12
C PHE A 145 6.55 12.23 -1.69
N GLU A 146 7.73 12.84 -1.80
CA GLU A 146 8.01 14.21 -1.36
C GLU A 146 7.98 15.18 -2.56
N ALA A 147 7.13 16.20 -2.46
CA ALA A 147 7.03 17.32 -3.39
C ALA A 147 6.68 18.62 -2.64
N ASP A 148 5.78 19.46 -3.17
CA ASP A 148 5.23 20.60 -2.42
C ASP A 148 4.39 20.13 -1.20
N GLU A 149 3.74 18.97 -1.34
CA GLU A 149 3.05 18.20 -0.29
C GLU A 149 3.64 16.78 -0.27
N THR A 150 3.58 16.13 0.89
CA THR A 150 4.24 14.83 1.12
C THR A 150 3.22 13.75 1.45
N LEU A 151 3.26 12.65 0.69
CA LEU A 151 2.46 11.44 0.93
C LEU A 151 3.37 10.31 1.43
N TYR A 152 2.95 9.62 2.48
CA TYR A 152 3.60 8.40 2.95
C TYR A 152 2.70 7.18 2.74
N ILE A 153 3.13 6.21 1.92
CA ILE A 153 2.51 4.88 1.83
C ILE A 153 3.35 3.92 2.68
N ALA A 154 2.79 3.42 3.79
CA ALA A 154 3.54 2.60 4.73
C ALA A 154 3.83 1.18 4.20
N GLY A 155 2.97 0.67 3.31
CA GLY A 155 3.03 -0.71 2.84
C GLY A 155 2.71 -1.71 3.94
N ASP A 156 3.04 -2.98 3.70
CA ASP A 156 2.81 -4.07 4.65
C ASP A 156 3.79 -4.02 5.83
N THR A 157 3.45 -3.21 6.83
CA THR A 157 4.24 -3.06 8.04
C THR A 157 3.36 -2.97 9.29
N ILE A 158 3.85 -3.45 10.42
CA ILE A 158 3.29 -3.17 11.74
C ILE A 158 3.80 -1.82 12.27
N TRP A 159 3.24 -1.31 13.38
CA TRP A 159 3.83 -0.18 14.09
C TRP A 159 5.13 -0.57 14.79
N TYR A 160 6.21 0.16 14.49
CA TYR A 160 7.51 0.02 15.15
C TYR A 160 8.35 1.28 14.93
N ASP A 161 9.46 1.43 15.68
CA ASP A 161 10.26 2.68 15.74
C ASP A 161 10.52 3.35 14.37
N PRO A 162 10.92 2.65 13.29
CA PRO A 162 11.15 3.26 11.98
C PRO A 162 9.92 3.85 11.30
N VAL A 163 8.70 3.40 11.61
CA VAL A 163 7.48 4.08 11.14
C VAL A 163 7.37 5.44 11.82
N GLU A 164 7.58 5.51 13.14
CA GLU A 164 7.61 6.76 13.90
C GLU A 164 8.75 7.69 13.42
N GLU A 165 9.94 7.14 13.17
CA GLU A 165 11.09 7.88 12.63
C GLU A 165 10.77 8.45 11.23
N THR A 166 10.12 7.66 10.37
CA THR A 166 9.69 8.12 9.03
C THR A 166 8.69 9.26 9.13
N LEU A 167 7.67 9.13 9.99
CA LEU A 167 6.68 10.19 10.23
C LEU A 167 7.36 11.46 10.74
N GLY A 168 8.31 11.34 11.69
CA GLY A 168 9.03 12.48 12.25
C GLY A 168 10.04 13.12 11.28
N GLN A 169 10.65 12.32 10.40
CA GLN A 169 11.62 12.80 9.42
C GLN A 169 10.94 13.58 8.28
N PHE A 170 9.91 12.98 7.69
CA PHE A 170 9.28 13.51 6.47
C PHE A 170 8.07 14.41 6.76
N ASN A 171 7.47 14.29 7.95
CA ASN A 171 6.31 15.09 8.37
C ASN A 171 5.24 15.16 7.27
N PRO A 172 4.67 14.02 6.84
CA PRO A 172 3.78 13.97 5.68
C PRO A 172 2.49 14.75 5.92
N ASP A 173 1.86 15.20 4.82
CA ASP A 173 0.52 15.77 4.84
C ASP A 173 -0.56 14.67 4.88
N MET A 174 -0.27 13.52 4.26
CA MET A 174 -1.11 12.32 4.30
C MET A 174 -0.27 11.06 4.48
N VAL A 175 -0.78 10.10 5.27
CA VAL A 175 -0.23 8.75 5.41
C VAL A 175 -1.30 7.72 5.08
N VAL A 176 -0.95 6.71 4.28
CA VAL A 176 -1.78 5.55 3.95
C VAL A 176 -1.22 4.33 4.66
N LEU A 177 -2.08 3.62 5.38
CA LEU A 177 -1.74 2.46 6.19
C LEU A 177 -2.50 1.23 5.73
N ASN A 178 -1.79 0.11 5.59
CA ASN A 178 -2.38 -1.19 5.29
C ASN A 178 -2.98 -1.77 6.58
N GLY A 179 -4.27 -1.53 6.79
CA GLY A 179 -4.96 -1.74 8.06
C GLY A 179 -5.92 -2.93 8.10
N GLY A 180 -5.64 -3.97 7.33
CA GLY A 180 -6.46 -5.18 7.27
C GLY A 180 -6.41 -6.07 8.51
N GLU A 181 -5.49 -5.79 9.44
CA GLU A 181 -5.15 -6.68 10.57
C GLU A 181 -4.99 -8.13 10.09
N ALA A 182 -4.17 -8.30 9.05
CA ALA A 182 -4.05 -9.58 8.38
C ALA A 182 -3.42 -10.60 9.33
N GLN A 183 -4.00 -11.81 9.45
CA GLN A 183 -3.58 -12.77 10.48
C GLN A 183 -3.74 -14.23 10.05
N PHE A 184 -2.77 -15.06 10.42
CA PHE A 184 -2.86 -16.53 10.38
C PHE A 184 -3.65 -17.08 11.58
N GLU A 185 -3.96 -18.38 11.60
CA GLU A 185 -4.64 -19.03 12.74
C GLU A 185 -3.89 -18.86 14.07
N GLN A 186 -2.58 -18.66 14.02
CA GLN A 186 -1.70 -18.52 15.18
C GLN A 186 -0.73 -17.36 14.96
N GLY A 187 -0.45 -16.62 16.04
CA GLY A 187 0.47 -15.49 16.02
C GLY A 187 -0.25 -14.15 16.13
N GLU A 188 0.54 -13.09 16.08
CA GLU A 188 0.07 -11.71 16.03
C GLU A 188 -0.22 -11.30 14.58
N PRO A 189 -0.99 -10.23 14.34
CA PRO A 189 -1.20 -9.68 13.00
C PRO A 189 0.13 -9.38 12.28
N ILE A 190 0.11 -9.51 10.95
CA ILE A 190 1.25 -9.25 10.05
C ILE A 190 1.18 -7.86 9.40
N THR A 191 0.01 -7.23 9.42
CA THR A 191 -0.21 -5.82 9.03
C THR A 191 -0.85 -5.05 10.18
N MET A 192 -1.07 -3.74 10.01
CA MET A 192 -1.58 -2.90 11.09
C MET A 192 -3.00 -3.27 11.51
N GLY A 193 -3.23 -3.32 12.82
CA GLY A 193 -4.55 -3.36 13.44
C GLY A 193 -4.96 -2.02 14.04
N VAL A 194 -6.05 -2.03 14.82
CA VAL A 194 -6.59 -0.82 15.48
C VAL A 194 -5.56 -0.15 16.40
N GLU A 195 -4.76 -0.93 17.13
CA GLU A 195 -3.75 -0.38 18.05
C GLU A 195 -2.62 0.32 17.29
N ASP A 196 -2.13 -0.27 16.20
CA ASP A 196 -1.10 0.32 15.34
C ASP A 196 -1.58 1.63 14.69
N ILE A 197 -2.81 1.62 14.15
CA ILE A 197 -3.40 2.79 13.47
C ILE A 197 -3.58 3.96 14.47
N ASN A 198 -4.05 3.66 15.68
CA ASN A 198 -4.11 4.66 16.74
C ASN A 198 -2.72 5.17 17.16
N ALA A 199 -1.69 4.32 17.15
CA ALA A 199 -0.32 4.74 17.41
C ALA A 199 0.18 5.73 16.34
N VAL A 200 -0.04 5.42 15.05
CA VAL A 200 0.27 6.34 13.93
C VAL A 200 -0.49 7.66 14.09
N ARG A 201 -1.80 7.61 14.30
CA ARG A 201 -2.65 8.80 14.47
C ARG A 201 -2.16 9.69 15.61
N ASN A 202 -1.66 9.12 16.70
CA ASN A 202 -1.11 9.90 17.83
C ASN A 202 0.29 10.48 17.54
N ALA A 203 1.03 9.93 16.59
CA ALA A 203 2.40 10.32 16.28
C ALA A 203 2.52 11.41 15.19
N THR A 204 1.46 11.66 14.42
CA THR A 204 1.46 12.67 13.35
C THR A 204 0.19 13.53 13.38
N ASP A 205 0.25 14.73 12.79
CA ASP A 205 -0.92 15.57 12.49
C ASP A 205 -1.47 15.33 11.06
N ALA A 206 -0.78 14.51 10.24
CA ALA A 206 -1.18 14.16 8.88
C ALA A 206 -2.62 13.61 8.78
N ALA A 207 -3.23 13.68 7.60
CA ALA A 207 -4.41 12.87 7.31
C ALA A 207 -4.02 11.38 7.30
N VAL A 208 -4.70 10.56 8.10
CA VAL A 208 -4.45 9.10 8.14
C VAL A 208 -5.55 8.42 7.32
N VAL A 209 -5.14 7.76 6.25
CA VAL A 209 -6.00 6.96 5.36
C VAL A 209 -5.67 5.48 5.58
N VAL A 210 -6.69 4.61 5.60
CA VAL A 210 -6.50 3.17 5.80
C VAL A 210 -7.08 2.37 4.64
N ASP A 211 -6.25 1.50 4.07
CA ASP A 211 -6.58 0.57 2.98
C ASP A 211 -6.25 -0.90 3.39
N HIS A 212 -6.11 -1.81 2.43
CA HIS A 212 -5.81 -3.25 2.67
C HIS A 212 -6.90 -3.97 3.48
N MET A 213 -8.16 -3.62 3.26
CA MET A 213 -9.30 -4.17 4.02
C MET A 213 -10.29 -4.90 3.12
N GLU A 214 -10.90 -5.97 3.65
CA GLU A 214 -12.09 -6.64 3.10
C GLU A 214 -11.97 -7.22 1.67
N ALA A 215 -10.75 -7.26 1.11
CA ALA A 215 -10.47 -7.78 -0.21
C ALA A 215 -9.74 -9.13 -0.19
N ILE A 216 -9.04 -9.46 0.91
CA ILE A 216 -8.27 -10.70 1.07
C ILE A 216 -8.79 -11.50 2.26
N ASN A 217 -8.81 -12.83 2.14
CA ASN A 217 -9.43 -13.76 3.08
C ASN A 217 -8.89 -13.68 4.51
N HIS A 218 -7.65 -13.23 4.68
CA HIS A 218 -6.98 -13.16 5.98
C HIS A 218 -6.89 -11.76 6.57
N CYS A 219 -7.42 -10.73 5.89
CA CYS A 219 -7.65 -9.41 6.47
C CYS A 219 -8.95 -9.46 7.30
N LEU A 220 -8.81 -9.51 8.62
CA LEU A 220 -9.92 -9.79 9.53
C LEU A 220 -10.59 -8.53 10.06
N LEU A 221 -9.89 -7.38 10.05
CA LEU A 221 -10.45 -6.11 10.49
C LEU A 221 -11.37 -5.54 9.41
N SER A 222 -12.63 -5.31 9.77
CA SER A 222 -13.61 -4.69 8.87
C SER A 222 -13.52 -3.17 8.91
N ARG A 223 -13.95 -2.50 7.83
CA ARG A 223 -14.01 -1.03 7.78
C ARG A 223 -14.92 -0.48 8.87
N ASP A 224 -16.05 -1.13 9.10
CA ASP A 224 -17.03 -0.74 10.13
C ASP A 224 -16.44 -0.83 11.55
N GLU A 225 -15.69 -1.89 11.83
CA GLU A 225 -15.01 -2.06 13.12
C GLU A 225 -13.93 -1.00 13.31
N LEU A 226 -13.06 -0.79 12.32
CA LEU A 226 -12.02 0.23 12.38
C LEU A 226 -12.60 1.64 12.62
N ARG A 227 -13.64 2.02 11.88
CA ARG A 227 -14.35 3.29 12.06
C ARG A 227 -14.97 3.45 13.46
N SER A 228 -15.31 2.35 14.11
CA SER A 228 -15.90 2.36 15.46
C SER A 228 -14.87 2.44 16.59
N GLU A 229 -13.63 2.01 16.32
CA GLU A 229 -12.54 1.93 17.30
C GLU A 229 -11.44 3.01 17.10
N THR A 230 -11.59 3.86 16.08
CA THR A 230 -10.65 4.97 15.79
C THR A 230 -11.38 6.31 15.64
N GLU A 231 -10.68 7.40 15.92
CA GLU A 231 -11.14 8.78 15.70
C GLU A 231 -10.18 9.48 14.72
N ASP A 232 -10.70 10.39 13.88
CA ASP A 232 -9.91 11.19 12.93
C ASP A 232 -9.02 10.35 11.97
N VAL A 233 -9.55 9.20 11.56
CA VAL A 233 -9.00 8.29 10.54
C VAL A 233 -9.99 8.20 9.37
N LEU A 234 -9.46 8.24 8.14
CA LEU A 234 -10.20 8.15 6.89
C LEU A 234 -10.16 6.72 6.38
N VAL A 235 -11.32 6.08 6.22
CA VAL A 235 -11.44 4.69 5.77
C VAL A 235 -12.28 4.69 4.49
N PRO A 236 -11.66 4.85 3.30
CA PRO A 236 -12.38 4.93 2.04
C PRO A 236 -13.04 3.60 1.62
N GLU A 237 -14.16 3.71 0.91
CA GLU A 237 -14.74 2.60 0.16
C GLU A 237 -13.96 2.35 -1.16
N ASP A 238 -14.10 1.16 -1.75
CA ASP A 238 -13.51 0.86 -3.06
C ASP A 238 -14.00 1.86 -4.13
N GLY A 239 -13.07 2.58 -4.74
CA GLY A 239 -13.30 3.63 -5.74
C GLY A 239 -13.41 5.05 -5.17
N GLU A 240 -13.44 5.20 -3.84
CA GLU A 240 -13.49 6.51 -3.18
C GLU A 240 -12.13 7.22 -3.24
N GLN A 241 -12.18 8.54 -3.47
CA GLN A 241 -11.01 9.41 -3.51
C GLN A 241 -10.98 10.33 -2.30
N ILE A 242 -9.83 10.39 -1.63
CA ILE A 242 -9.50 11.34 -0.58
C ILE A 242 -8.51 12.34 -1.15
N ALA A 243 -8.76 13.64 -0.96
CA ALA A 243 -7.87 14.73 -1.38
C ALA A 243 -7.76 15.76 -0.24
N LEU A 244 -6.62 16.45 -0.14
CA LEU A 244 -6.45 17.55 0.82
C LEU A 244 -6.85 18.92 0.24
#